data_AF-A0A7J4JD27-F1
#
_entry.id   AF-A0A7J4JD27-F1
#
_cell.length_a   1.000
_cell.length_b   1.000
_cell.length_c   1.000
_cell.angle_alpha   90.00
_cell.angle_beta   90.00
_cell.angle_gamma   90.00
#
_symmetry.space_group_name_H-M   'P 1'
#
loop_
_entity.id
_entity.type
_entity.pdbx_description
1 polymer ?
#
loop_
_entity_poly.entity_id
_entity_poly.type
_entity_poly.pdbx_seq_one_letter_code
_entity_poly.pdbx_strand_id
1 'polypeptide(L)'
;MNNIDKVYELLRQNGPMLPVEVASKLGVDSFLASAYLSQLTDMGKIKPTKERVGSTFVYFIQGQDIAASNKVSILLRPTQKTARMFASSVPAGAEVEQKRQAFAERLQEIEKKETEQKAIKQEQARVEAPKPQRSISEQIKQDFLDRFRPAIMETLQKREAPKVPVLPAKTEPAPAVDDKKLAQQMMAEIQQRTAPKKILPEGKLVEKAVAFLAESKGDIISKDLKKKGKEADIVALIPSQIGNLKYLILVRDKKTITDADLSMAYAEAANKKLPALFMTHGKLTKGAEAYLQTISGLVKVKNLN
;
A
#
# COMPACT_ATOMS: atom_id res chain seq x y z
N MET A 1 3.48 33.60 18.50
CA MET A 1 2.70 32.34 18.50
C MET A 1 3.54 31.23 17.93
N ASN A 2 3.67 30.13 18.66
CA ASN A 2 4.43 28.96 18.23
C ASN A 2 3.74 28.29 17.03
N ASN A 3 4.48 27.58 16.18
CA ASN A 3 3.87 26.91 15.01
C ASN A 3 2.83 25.86 15.43
N ILE A 4 3.02 25.22 16.58
CA ILE A 4 2.11 24.25 17.18
C ILE A 4 0.76 24.90 17.55
N ASP A 5 0.79 26.09 18.16
CA ASP A 5 -0.42 26.82 18.55
C ASP A 5 -1.21 27.26 17.31
N LYS A 6 -0.52 27.69 16.25
CA LYS A 6 -1.14 28.02 14.96
C LYS A 6 -1.85 26.81 14.34
N VAL A 7 -1.26 25.62 14.43
CA VAL A 7 -1.90 24.38 13.96
C VAL A 7 -3.19 24.10 14.75
N TYR A 8 -3.16 24.29 16.06
CA TYR A 8 -4.36 24.12 16.91
C TYR A 8 -5.47 25.12 16.55
N GLU A 9 -5.13 26.39 16.33
CA GLU A 9 -6.11 27.40 15.88
C GLU A 9 -6.69 27.07 14.51
N LEU A 10 -5.88 26.55 13.59
CA LEU A 10 -6.34 26.14 12.27
C LEU A 10 -7.33 24.96 12.33
N LEU A 11 -7.09 23.99 13.21
CA LEU A 11 -8.04 22.89 13.47
C LEU A 11 -9.34 23.42 14.09
N ARG A 12 -9.25 24.44 14.94
CA ARG A 12 -10.43 25.08 15.54
C ARG A 12 -11.28 25.81 14.51
N GLN A 13 -10.65 26.49 13.56
CA GLN A 13 -11.34 27.27 12.53
C GLN A 13 -11.89 26.43 11.38
N ASN A 14 -11.11 25.43 10.92
CA ASN A 14 -11.44 24.66 9.71
C ASN A 14 -12.00 23.27 10.01
N GLY A 15 -11.96 22.85 11.28
CA GLY A 15 -12.41 21.54 11.72
C GLY A 15 -11.39 20.44 11.47
N PRO A 16 -11.84 19.18 11.27
CA PRO A 16 -10.97 18.01 11.13
C PRO A 16 -10.12 18.11 9.85
N MET A 17 -8.80 18.01 9.99
CA MET A 17 -7.86 18.21 8.88
C MET A 17 -6.81 17.12 8.77
N LEU A 18 -6.32 16.95 7.54
CA LEU A 18 -5.18 16.10 7.21
C LEU A 18 -3.87 16.89 7.34
N PRO A 19 -2.72 16.22 7.57
CA PRO A 19 -1.42 16.89 7.61
C PRO A 19 -1.09 17.66 6.33
N VAL A 20 -1.54 17.20 5.16
CA VAL A 20 -1.33 17.90 3.88
C VAL A 20 -2.09 19.24 3.82
N GLU A 21 -3.31 19.27 4.37
CA GLU A 21 -4.11 20.51 4.43
C GLU A 21 -3.50 21.50 5.42
N VAL A 22 -3.00 21.00 6.56
CA VAL A 22 -2.28 21.81 7.55
C VAL A 22 -0.99 22.36 6.95
N ALA A 23 -0.22 21.53 6.26
CA ALA A 23 1.01 21.91 5.57
C ALA A 23 0.77 23.03 4.55
N SER A 24 -0.25 22.87 3.70
CA SER A 24 -0.64 23.86 2.69
C SER A 24 -1.02 25.21 3.32
N LYS A 25 -1.78 25.19 4.43
CA LYS A 25 -2.20 26.43 5.12
C LYS A 25 -1.09 27.10 5.92
N LEU A 26 -0.16 26.34 6.50
CA LEU A 26 0.99 26.91 7.22
C LEU A 26 2.15 27.30 6.29
N GLY A 27 2.17 26.81 5.05
CA GLY A 27 3.34 26.93 4.16
C GLY A 27 4.53 26.09 4.64
N VAL A 28 4.29 25.00 5.35
CA VAL A 28 5.33 24.09 5.87
C VAL A 28 5.28 22.74 5.17
N ASP A 29 6.36 21.96 5.26
CA ASP A 29 6.40 20.60 4.72
C ASP A 29 5.40 19.68 5.45
N SER A 30 4.83 18.72 4.73
CA SER A 30 3.92 17.69 5.22
C SER A 30 4.53 16.87 6.37
N PHE A 31 5.85 16.65 6.34
CA PHE A 31 6.57 15.99 7.42
C PHE A 31 6.54 16.81 8.73
N LEU A 32 6.80 18.12 8.64
CA LEU A 32 6.75 19.02 9.80
C LEU A 32 5.32 19.16 10.33
N ALA A 33 4.33 19.27 9.44
CA ALA A 33 2.91 19.29 9.84
C ALA A 33 2.52 18.01 10.60
N SER A 34 3.00 16.84 10.14
CA SER A 34 2.78 15.56 10.83
C SER A 34 3.44 15.52 12.21
N ALA A 35 4.66 16.07 12.35
CA ALA A 35 5.35 16.17 13.63
C ALA A 35 4.61 17.09 14.63
N TYR A 36 4.14 18.26 14.17
CA TYR A 36 3.37 19.18 15.01
C TYR A 36 2.03 18.56 15.48
N LEU A 37 1.35 17.83 14.60
CA LEU A 37 0.11 17.12 14.95
C LEU A 37 0.38 15.96 15.92
N SER A 38 1.49 15.24 15.77
CA SER A 38 1.91 14.21 16.73
C SER A 38 2.10 14.81 18.12
N GLN A 39 2.83 15.93 18.22
CA GLN A 39 3.04 16.62 19.51
C GLN A 39 1.71 17.07 20.14
N LEU A 40 0.79 17.63 19.36
CA LEU A 40 -0.54 18.02 19.86
C LEU A 40 -1.38 16.82 20.33
N THR A 41 -1.17 15.66 19.72
CA THR A 41 -1.82 14.41 20.10
C THR A 41 -1.23 13.87 21.40
N ASP A 42 0.09 13.93 21.55
CA ASP A 42 0.81 13.55 22.78
C ASP A 42 0.41 14.45 23.95
N MET A 43 0.15 15.74 23.67
CA MET A 43 -0.42 16.69 24.64
C MET A 43 -1.90 16.46 24.95
N GLY A 44 -2.58 15.54 24.26
CA GLY A 44 -4.00 15.22 24.46
C GLY A 44 -4.98 16.30 23.99
N LYS A 45 -4.52 17.33 23.26
CA LYS A 45 -5.37 18.43 22.78
C LYS A 45 -6.20 18.06 21.56
N ILE A 46 -5.70 17.13 20.75
CA ILE A 46 -6.35 16.63 19.54
C ILE A 46 -6.34 15.11 19.53
N LYS A 47 -7.25 14.52 18.76
CA LYS A 47 -7.34 13.07 18.59
C LYS A 47 -7.26 12.70 17.10
N PRO A 48 -6.57 11.61 16.75
CA PRO A 48 -6.64 11.04 15.42
C PRO A 48 -7.94 10.22 15.25
N THR A 49 -8.43 10.11 14.02
CA THR A 49 -9.53 9.21 13.68
C THR A 49 -9.14 7.74 13.84
N LYS A 50 -10.15 6.89 14.10
CA LYS A 50 -9.97 5.41 14.19
C LYS A 50 -9.48 4.82 12.87
N GLU A 51 -9.98 5.37 11.77
CA GLU A 51 -9.63 4.95 10.41
C GLU A 51 -8.55 5.85 9.81
N ARG A 52 -7.70 5.23 9.00
CA ARG A 52 -6.60 5.88 8.29
C ARG A 52 -6.99 6.08 6.83
N VAL A 53 -6.83 7.30 6.34
CA VAL A 53 -7.03 7.62 4.92
C VAL A 53 -5.67 7.48 4.22
N GLY A 54 -5.49 6.37 3.51
CA GLY A 54 -4.23 6.05 2.83
C GLY A 54 -3.07 5.83 3.82
N SER A 55 -2.15 6.77 3.92
CA SER A 55 -1.00 6.69 4.83
C SER A 55 -1.16 7.42 6.17
N THR A 56 -2.26 8.15 6.37
CA THR A 56 -2.32 9.21 7.37
C THR A 56 -3.69 9.30 8.04
N PHE A 57 -3.72 9.74 9.30
CA PHE A 57 -4.97 9.94 10.04
C PHE A 57 -5.53 11.35 9.83
N VAL A 58 -6.84 11.51 10.01
CA VAL A 58 -7.48 12.82 10.12
C VAL A 58 -7.45 13.23 11.59
N TYR A 59 -6.95 14.41 11.87
CA TYR A 59 -6.86 14.93 13.24
C TYR A 59 -8.01 15.88 13.51
N PHE A 60 -8.57 15.82 14.72
CA PHE A 60 -9.71 16.64 15.11
C PHE A 60 -9.63 17.03 16.58
N ILE A 61 -10.34 18.10 16.94
CA ILE A 61 -10.50 18.54 18.34
C ILE A 61 -11.69 17.80 18.95
N GLN A 62 -11.59 17.43 20.23
CA GLN A 62 -12.64 16.71 20.95
C GLN A 62 -14.00 17.43 20.81
N GLY A 63 -15.03 16.68 20.38
CA GLY A 63 -16.36 17.22 20.05
C GLY A 63 -16.63 17.36 18.55
N GLN A 64 -15.62 17.22 17.69
CA GLN A 64 -15.78 17.20 16.22
C GLN A 64 -15.78 15.77 15.63
N ASP A 65 -16.02 14.75 16.46
CA ASP A 65 -15.94 13.33 16.09
C ASP A 65 -16.82 12.98 14.88
N ILE A 66 -18.04 13.53 14.82
CA ILE A 66 -19.00 13.31 13.72
C ILE A 66 -18.47 13.88 12.41
N ALA A 67 -17.94 15.11 12.44
CA ALA A 67 -17.39 15.78 11.27
C ALA A 67 -16.15 15.03 10.75
N ALA A 68 -15.31 14.53 11.65
CA ALA A 68 -14.12 13.76 11.31
C ALA A 68 -14.51 12.44 10.63
N SER A 69 -15.48 11.71 11.19
CA SER A 69 -15.98 10.47 10.61
C SER A 69 -16.59 10.67 9.22
N ASN A 70 -17.38 11.73 9.03
CA ASN A 70 -17.96 12.06 7.72
C ASN A 70 -16.87 12.35 6.69
N LYS A 71 -15.86 13.15 7.05
CA LYS A 71 -14.73 13.46 6.16
C LYS A 71 -13.95 12.22 5.76
N VAL A 72 -13.67 11.32 6.72
CA VAL A 72 -13.03 10.02 6.42
C VAL A 72 -13.89 9.19 5.46
N SER A 73 -15.20 9.10 5.69
CA SER A 73 -16.10 8.34 4.82
C SER A 73 -16.12 8.86 3.37
N ILE A 74 -16.00 10.18 3.18
CA ILE A 74 -15.93 10.81 1.86
C ILE A 74 -14.59 10.49 1.18
N LEU A 75 -13.49 10.56 1.92
CA LEU A 75 -12.15 10.32 1.40
C LEU A 75 -11.87 8.85 1.07
N LEU A 76 -12.50 7.92 1.81
CA LEU A 76 -12.37 6.48 1.56
C LEU A 76 -13.27 5.98 0.43
N ARG A 77 -14.29 6.75 0.00
CA ARG A 77 -15.09 6.37 -1.15
C ARG A 77 -14.15 6.21 -2.35
N PRO A 78 -14.16 5.04 -3.02
CA PRO A 78 -13.39 4.88 -4.24
C PRO A 78 -13.90 5.93 -5.21
N THR A 79 -13.05 6.92 -5.50
CA THR A 79 -13.29 7.84 -6.60
C THR A 79 -13.26 6.97 -7.84
N GLN A 80 -14.43 6.56 -8.33
CA GLN A 80 -14.51 6.00 -9.67
C GLN A 80 -13.98 7.09 -10.57
N LYS A 81 -12.75 6.90 -11.05
CA LYS A 81 -12.09 7.75 -12.02
C LYS A 81 -12.83 7.55 -13.34
N THR A 82 -14.03 8.13 -13.43
CA THR A 82 -14.82 8.14 -14.66
C THR A 82 -14.03 8.95 -15.68
N ALA A 83 -13.97 8.49 -16.93
CA ALA A 83 -13.25 9.16 -18.03
C ALA A 83 -13.58 10.66 -18.14
N ARG A 84 -14.76 11.08 -17.67
CA ARG A 84 -15.20 12.48 -17.56
C ARG A 84 -14.30 13.38 -16.70
N MET A 85 -13.65 12.86 -15.66
CA MET A 85 -12.77 13.66 -14.78
C MET A 85 -11.42 13.99 -15.44
N PHE A 86 -11.03 13.25 -16.48
CA PHE A 86 -9.80 13.47 -17.25
C PHE A 86 -10.02 14.24 -18.53
N ALA A 87 -11.28 14.52 -18.91
CA ALA A 87 -11.57 15.41 -20.01
C ALA A 87 -11.17 16.82 -19.57
N SER A 88 -9.94 17.23 -19.90
CA SER A 88 -9.60 18.63 -19.94
C SER A 88 -10.66 19.31 -20.80
N SER A 89 -11.26 20.37 -20.27
CA SER A 89 -12.17 21.21 -21.06
C SER A 89 -11.37 21.76 -22.23
N VAL A 90 -11.46 21.10 -23.39
CA VAL A 90 -10.90 21.62 -24.63
C VAL A 90 -11.72 22.86 -24.92
N PRO A 91 -11.12 24.06 -25.01
CA PRO A 91 -11.86 25.26 -25.36
C PRO A 91 -12.54 25.01 -26.70
N ALA A 92 -13.87 25.14 -26.72
CA ALA A 92 -14.69 24.84 -27.88
C ALA A 92 -14.48 25.92 -28.95
N GLY A 93 -13.47 25.74 -29.81
CA GLY A 93 -13.41 26.42 -31.09
C GLY A 93 -14.51 25.91 -32.01
N ALA A 94 -15.04 26.76 -32.89
CA ALA A 94 -16.12 26.42 -33.81
C ALA A 94 -15.84 25.15 -34.64
N GLU A 95 -14.57 24.89 -34.96
CA GLU A 95 -14.13 23.71 -35.71
C GLU A 95 -14.24 22.40 -34.91
N VAL A 96 -14.02 22.44 -33.59
CA VAL A 96 -14.14 21.27 -32.72
C VAL A 96 -15.62 20.89 -32.54
N GLU A 97 -16.49 21.89 -32.48
CA GLU A 97 -17.94 21.68 -32.36
C GLU A 97 -18.55 21.08 -33.63
N GLN A 98 -18.12 21.56 -34.80
CA GLN A 98 -18.50 20.96 -36.09
C GLN A 98 -18.05 19.50 -36.21
N LYS A 99 -16.82 19.18 -35.77
CA LYS A 99 -16.33 17.79 -35.75
C LYS A 99 -17.11 16.91 -34.77
N ARG A 100 -17.57 17.45 -33.64
CA ARG A 100 -18.42 16.74 -32.68
C ARG A 100 -19.81 16.46 -33.26
N GLN A 101 -20.41 17.42 -33.93
CA GLN A 101 -21.73 17.27 -34.57
C GLN A 101 -21.67 16.23 -35.69
N ALA A 102 -20.68 16.30 -36.57
CA ALA A 102 -20.48 15.32 -37.63
C ALA A 102 -20.24 13.89 -37.08
N PHE A 103 -19.52 13.77 -35.95
CA PHE A 103 -19.32 12.48 -35.30
C PHE A 103 -20.61 11.93 -34.66
N ALA A 104 -21.42 12.80 -34.06
CA ALA A 104 -22.71 12.43 -33.47
C ALA A 104 -23.72 11.95 -34.53
N GLU A 105 -23.79 12.64 -35.68
CA GLU A 105 -24.63 12.22 -36.81
C GLU A 105 -24.21 10.86 -37.35
N ARG A 106 -22.89 10.64 -37.50
CA ARG A 106 -22.35 9.35 -37.96
C ARG A 106 -22.65 8.21 -36.99
N LEU A 107 -22.61 8.46 -35.68
CA LEU A 107 -23.01 7.49 -34.65
C LEU A 107 -24.49 7.11 -34.79
N GLN A 108 -25.37 8.10 -34.96
CA GLN A 108 -26.80 7.84 -35.16
C GLN A 108 -27.08 7.06 -36.45
N GLU A 109 -26.32 7.33 -37.52
CA GLU A 109 -26.43 6.58 -38.77
C GLU A 109 -25.99 5.11 -38.60
N ILE A 110 -24.94 4.86 -37.82
CA ILE A 110 -24.49 3.50 -37.49
C ILE A 110 -25.54 2.77 -36.64
N GLU A 111 -26.08 3.42 -35.61
CA GLU A 111 -27.14 2.83 -34.77
C GLU A 111 -28.39 2.46 -35.59
N LYS A 112 -28.82 3.35 -36.49
CA LYS A 112 -29.94 3.07 -37.41
C LYS A 112 -29.65 1.88 -38.32
N LYS A 113 -28.48 1.86 -38.96
CA LYS A 113 -28.05 0.73 -39.83
C LYS A 113 -27.96 -0.58 -39.05
N GLU A 114 -27.46 -0.58 -37.82
CA GLU A 114 -27.46 -1.77 -36.98
C GLU A 114 -28.87 -2.24 -36.62
N THR A 115 -29.80 -1.33 -36.31
CA THR A 115 -31.19 -1.69 -36.03
C THR A 115 -31.91 -2.26 -37.25
N GLU A 116 -31.68 -1.69 -38.44
CA GLU A 116 -32.22 -2.18 -39.69
C GLU A 116 -31.65 -3.56 -40.07
N GLN A 117 -30.34 -3.76 -39.92
CA GLN A 117 -29.71 -5.07 -40.17
C GLN A 117 -30.21 -6.14 -39.19
N LYS A 118 -30.43 -5.78 -37.91
CA LYS A 118 -31.02 -6.69 -36.91
C LYS A 118 -32.46 -7.04 -37.28
N ALA A 119 -33.27 -6.07 -37.72
CA ALA A 119 -34.64 -6.31 -38.16
C ALA A 119 -34.70 -7.23 -39.39
N ILE A 120 -33.89 -6.97 -40.42
CA ILE A 120 -33.81 -7.80 -41.63
C ILE A 120 -33.40 -9.24 -41.29
N LYS A 121 -32.39 -9.41 -40.43
CA LYS A 121 -31.94 -10.75 -39.99
C LYS A 121 -33.01 -11.49 -39.19
N GLN A 122 -33.78 -10.78 -38.38
CA GLN A 122 -34.87 -11.35 -37.59
C GLN A 122 -36.07 -11.75 -38.47
N GLU A 123 -36.33 -11.00 -39.53
CA GLU A 123 -37.38 -11.29 -40.50
C GLU A 123 -37.01 -12.47 -41.41
N GLN A 124 -35.75 -12.55 -41.85
CA GLN A 124 -35.23 -13.73 -42.57
C GLN A 124 -35.28 -15.00 -41.71
N ALA A 125 -34.90 -14.91 -40.43
CA ALA A 125 -35.02 -16.03 -39.49
C ALA A 125 -36.48 -16.47 -39.24
N ARG A 126 -37.46 -15.59 -39.47
CA ARG A 126 -38.90 -15.90 -39.35
C ARG A 126 -39.46 -16.60 -40.60
N VAL A 127 -38.91 -16.29 -41.78
CA VAL A 127 -39.34 -16.89 -43.06
C VAL A 127 -38.70 -18.26 -43.30
N GLU A 128 -37.49 -18.51 -42.80
CA GLU A 128 -36.76 -19.77 -42.99
C GLU A 128 -37.08 -20.87 -41.96
N ALA A 129 -38.00 -20.66 -41.00
CA ALA A 129 -38.33 -21.69 -40.01
C ALA A 129 -38.96 -22.94 -40.68
N PRO A 130 -38.28 -24.11 -40.70
CA PRO A 130 -38.88 -25.33 -41.22
C PRO A 130 -39.95 -25.82 -40.24
N LYS A 131 -41.11 -26.24 -40.77
CA LYS A 131 -42.19 -26.87 -39.99
C LYS A 131 -41.63 -28.03 -39.16
N PRO A 132 -41.84 -28.09 -37.83
CA PRO A 132 -41.27 -29.14 -37.00
C PRO A 132 -41.90 -30.49 -37.35
N GLN A 133 -41.14 -31.35 -38.02
CA GLN A 133 -41.40 -32.78 -38.04
C GLN A 133 -41.23 -33.29 -36.60
N ARG A 134 -42.32 -33.82 -36.03
CA ARG A 134 -42.34 -34.46 -34.70
C ARG A 134 -41.36 -35.63 -34.71
N SER A 135 -40.15 -35.39 -34.22
CA SER A 135 -39.10 -36.39 -34.11
C SER A 135 -39.11 -36.96 -32.69
N ILE A 136 -39.46 -38.24 -32.58
CA ILE A 136 -39.04 -39.36 -31.70
C ILE A 136 -38.36 -39.05 -30.33
N SER A 137 -37.67 -37.92 -30.19
CA SER A 137 -36.97 -37.43 -29.01
C SER A 137 -37.84 -37.01 -27.80
N GLU A 138 -39.10 -36.60 -28.01
CA GLU A 138 -39.99 -36.21 -26.89
C GLU A 138 -40.53 -37.42 -26.12
N GLN A 139 -40.84 -38.53 -26.81
CA GLN A 139 -41.27 -39.78 -26.18
C GLN A 139 -40.17 -40.40 -25.31
N ILE A 140 -38.92 -40.36 -25.78
CA ILE A 140 -37.76 -40.88 -25.01
C ILE A 140 -37.54 -40.06 -23.73
N LYS A 141 -37.80 -38.74 -23.76
CA LYS A 141 -37.67 -37.88 -22.57
C LYS A 141 -38.77 -38.13 -21.54
N GLN A 142 -40.01 -38.40 -21.98
CA GLN A 142 -41.10 -38.75 -21.06
C GLN A 142 -40.89 -40.14 -20.42
N ASP A 143 -40.49 -41.15 -21.20
CA ASP A 143 -40.20 -42.50 -20.66
C ASP A 143 -39.00 -42.52 -19.70
N PHE A 144 -38.01 -41.64 -19.91
CA PHE A 144 -36.88 -41.49 -18.99
C PHE A 144 -37.30 -40.86 -17.66
N LEU A 145 -38.19 -39.86 -17.68
CA LEU A 145 -38.59 -39.13 -16.47
C LEU A 145 -39.51 -39.96 -15.56
N ASP A 146 -40.40 -40.78 -16.13
CA ASP A 146 -41.30 -41.62 -15.34
C ASP A 146 -40.62 -42.85 -14.75
N ARG A 147 -39.55 -43.35 -15.37
CA ARG A 147 -38.76 -44.48 -14.84
C ARG A 147 -37.95 -44.12 -13.58
N PHE A 148 -37.50 -42.88 -13.45
CA PHE A 148 -36.63 -42.45 -12.34
C PHE A 148 -37.34 -41.67 -11.22
N ARG A 149 -38.64 -41.39 -11.35
CA ARG A 149 -39.45 -40.74 -10.31
C ARG A 149 -39.57 -41.49 -8.97
N PRO A 150 -39.73 -42.82 -8.91
CA PRO A 150 -39.91 -43.50 -7.61
C PRO A 150 -38.61 -43.53 -6.77
N ALA A 151 -37.43 -43.58 -7.40
CA ALA A 151 -36.14 -43.64 -6.69
C ALA A 151 -35.75 -42.31 -6.02
N ILE A 152 -36.16 -41.17 -6.58
CA ILE A 152 -35.88 -39.84 -6.01
C ILE A 152 -36.83 -39.53 -4.85
N MET A 153 -38.08 -40.01 -4.88
CA MET A 153 -39.02 -39.78 -3.79
C MET A 153 -38.69 -40.62 -2.54
N GLU A 154 -38.20 -41.85 -2.70
CA GLU A 154 -37.80 -42.70 -1.57
C GLU A 154 -36.59 -42.13 -0.79
N THR A 155 -35.66 -41.47 -1.48
CA THR A 155 -34.48 -40.86 -0.85
C THR A 155 -34.78 -39.55 -0.11
N LEU A 156 -35.88 -38.86 -0.46
CA LEU A 156 -36.32 -37.64 0.22
C LEU A 156 -37.15 -37.90 1.48
N GLN A 157 -37.85 -39.04 1.57
CA GLN A 157 -38.60 -39.43 2.78
C GLN A 157 -37.71 -40.00 3.89
N LYS A 158 -36.50 -40.48 3.59
CA LYS A 158 -35.59 -41.09 4.57
C LYS A 158 -34.62 -40.11 5.24
N ARG A 159 -34.67 -38.82 4.90
CA ARG A 159 -33.94 -37.75 5.61
C ARG A 159 -34.82 -37.21 6.74
N GLU A 160 -34.88 -37.95 7.83
CA GLU A 160 -35.26 -37.35 9.12
C GLU A 160 -34.21 -36.30 9.48
N ALA A 161 -34.68 -35.08 9.74
CA ALA A 161 -33.83 -33.97 10.12
C ALA A 161 -33.13 -34.28 11.46
N PRO A 162 -31.79 -34.22 11.55
CA PRO A 162 -31.14 -34.21 12.85
C PRO A 162 -31.57 -32.94 13.59
N LYS A 163 -32.24 -33.12 14.74
CA LYS A 163 -32.49 -32.07 15.73
C LYS A 163 -31.16 -31.46 16.13
N VAL A 164 -30.89 -30.26 15.65
CA VAL A 164 -29.79 -29.42 16.14
C VAL A 164 -30.14 -29.04 17.59
N PRO A 165 -29.31 -29.35 18.60
CA PRO A 165 -29.53 -28.86 19.94
C PRO A 165 -29.47 -27.34 19.94
N VAL A 166 -30.57 -26.71 20.34
CA VAL A 166 -30.63 -25.28 20.62
C VAL A 166 -29.71 -25.00 21.81
N LEU A 167 -28.55 -24.39 21.54
CA LEU A 167 -27.72 -23.81 22.59
C LEU A 167 -28.43 -22.56 23.15
N PRO A 168 -28.71 -22.49 24.46
CA PRO A 168 -29.37 -21.33 25.06
C PRO A 168 -28.41 -20.13 25.06
N ALA A 169 -28.92 -19.00 24.56
CA ALA A 169 -28.30 -17.69 24.67
C ALA A 169 -28.20 -17.29 26.15
N LYS A 170 -27.00 -17.42 26.72
CA LYS A 170 -26.62 -16.75 27.97
C LYS A 170 -26.12 -15.35 27.64
N THR A 171 -26.95 -14.36 27.94
CA THR A 171 -26.53 -13.02 28.30
C THR A 171 -25.79 -13.09 29.63
N GLU A 172 -24.46 -12.95 29.61
CA GLU A 172 -23.67 -12.61 30.78
C GLU A 172 -23.08 -11.19 30.59
N PRO A 173 -23.22 -10.30 31.59
CA PRO A 173 -22.74 -8.92 31.55
C PRO A 173 -21.22 -8.83 31.59
N ALA A 174 -20.70 -7.74 31.02
CA ALA A 174 -19.29 -7.42 30.88
C ALA A 174 -18.49 -7.62 32.18
N PRO A 175 -17.40 -8.42 32.18
CA PRO A 175 -16.43 -8.36 33.24
C PRO A 175 -15.64 -7.05 33.10
N ALA A 176 -15.72 -6.22 34.14
CA ALA A 176 -14.81 -5.11 34.38
C ALA A 176 -13.38 -5.68 34.40
N VAL A 177 -12.58 -5.29 33.39
CA VAL A 177 -11.18 -5.68 33.30
C VAL A 177 -10.36 -4.65 34.06
N ASP A 178 -9.75 -5.10 35.16
CA ASP A 178 -8.90 -4.32 36.05
C ASP A 178 -7.79 -3.55 35.28
N ASP A 179 -7.91 -2.21 35.26
CA ASP A 179 -6.98 -1.26 34.64
C ASP A 179 -5.52 -1.37 35.15
N LYS A 180 -5.28 -2.07 36.26
CA LYS A 180 -3.93 -2.22 36.82
C LYS A 180 -3.06 -3.27 36.13
N LYS A 181 -3.64 -4.29 35.47
CA LYS A 181 -2.86 -5.32 34.77
C LYS A 181 -2.40 -4.89 33.37
N LEU A 182 -3.18 -4.05 32.69
CA LEU A 182 -2.82 -3.55 31.36
C LEU A 182 -1.70 -2.50 31.43
N ALA A 183 -1.71 -1.62 32.45
CA ALA A 183 -0.64 -0.66 32.69
C ALA A 183 0.71 -1.34 33.04
N GLN A 184 0.70 -2.44 33.79
CA GLN A 184 1.91 -3.21 34.10
C GLN A 184 2.47 -3.95 32.88
N GLN A 185 1.61 -4.41 31.95
CA GLN A 185 2.05 -5.01 30.69
C GLN A 185 2.63 -3.97 29.72
N MET A 186 2.08 -2.75 29.66
CA MET A 186 2.60 -1.68 28.82
C MET A 186 3.90 -1.05 29.38
N MET A 187 4.07 -0.95 30.70
CA MET A 187 5.34 -0.49 31.29
C MET A 187 6.48 -1.51 31.11
N ALA A 188 6.17 -2.81 31.09
CA ALA A 188 7.14 -3.86 30.78
C ALA A 188 7.60 -3.84 29.32
N GLU A 189 6.74 -3.39 28.39
CA GLU A 189 7.07 -3.30 26.96
C GLU A 189 7.90 -2.04 26.62
N ILE A 190 7.72 -0.94 27.37
CA ILE A 190 8.53 0.28 27.20
C ILE A 190 9.95 0.09 27.76
N GLN A 191 10.14 -0.65 28.86
CA GLN A 191 11.48 -0.95 29.40
C GLN A 191 12.30 -1.91 28.50
N GLN A 192 11.67 -2.70 27.62
CA GLN A 192 12.39 -3.50 26.62
C GLN A 192 12.89 -2.70 25.42
N ARG A 193 12.36 -1.48 25.18
CA ARG A 193 12.83 -0.60 24.09
C ARG A 193 14.06 0.24 24.43
N THR A 194 14.43 0.33 25.71
CA THR A 194 15.64 1.01 26.20
C THR A 194 16.64 0.05 26.84
N ALA A 195 16.63 -1.22 26.47
CA ALA A 195 17.76 -2.11 26.74
C ALA A 195 18.76 -1.98 25.57
N PRO A 196 20.07 -1.79 25.84
CA PRO A 196 21.08 -1.80 24.80
C PRO A 196 20.99 -3.13 24.06
N LYS A 197 20.70 -3.08 22.75
CA LYS A 197 20.64 -4.28 21.90
C LYS A 197 21.90 -5.09 22.15
N LYS A 198 21.71 -6.31 22.68
CA LYS A 198 22.74 -7.34 22.82
C LYS A 198 23.62 -7.35 21.58
N ILE A 199 24.89 -7.04 21.78
CA ILE A 199 25.95 -7.15 20.79
C ILE A 199 26.06 -8.65 20.47
N LEU A 200 25.52 -9.05 19.31
CA LEU A 200 25.83 -10.35 18.73
C LEU A 200 27.29 -10.32 18.26
N PRO A 201 28.02 -11.45 18.36
CA PRO A 201 29.46 -11.51 18.09
C PRO A 201 29.79 -10.95 16.71
N GLU A 202 30.78 -10.07 16.67
CA GLU A 202 31.22 -9.39 15.47
C GLU A 202 31.73 -10.41 14.45
N GLY A 203 31.19 -10.38 13.24
CA GLY A 203 31.77 -11.12 12.13
C GLY A 203 33.08 -10.46 11.71
N LYS A 204 34.11 -11.25 11.37
CA LYS A 204 35.45 -10.81 10.93
C LYS A 204 35.45 -9.70 9.86
N LEU A 205 34.40 -9.63 9.02
CA LEU A 205 34.25 -8.65 7.94
C LEU A 205 33.76 -7.28 8.45
N VAL A 206 32.93 -7.28 9.50
CA VAL A 206 32.40 -6.06 10.12
C VAL A 206 33.50 -5.33 10.89
N GLU A 207 34.39 -6.07 11.56
CA GLU A 207 35.59 -5.51 12.22
C GLU A 207 36.52 -4.83 11.20
N LYS A 208 36.80 -5.50 10.06
CA LYS A 208 37.58 -4.91 8.96
C LYS A 208 36.93 -3.64 8.39
N ALA A 209 35.60 -3.64 8.24
CA ALA A 209 34.87 -2.45 7.75
C ALA A 209 34.95 -1.28 8.74
N VAL A 210 34.88 -1.56 10.05
CA VAL A 210 35.05 -0.55 11.11
C VAL A 210 36.50 -0.05 11.16
N ALA A 211 37.49 -0.93 10.99
CA ALA A 211 38.90 -0.53 10.92
C ALA A 211 39.18 0.39 9.73
N PHE A 212 38.62 0.08 8.55
CA PHE A 212 38.72 0.94 7.35
C PHE A 212 38.05 2.30 7.56
N LEU A 213 36.93 2.33 8.29
CA LEU A 213 36.26 3.58 8.68
C LEU A 213 37.09 4.41 9.66
N ALA A 214 37.72 3.76 10.64
CA ALA A 214 38.61 4.43 11.60
C ALA A 214 39.85 5.01 10.91
N GLU A 215 40.45 4.27 9.97
CA GLU A 215 41.58 4.75 9.15
C GLU A 215 41.20 5.97 8.30
N SER A 216 39.96 6.00 7.80
CA SER A 216 39.42 7.13 7.03
C SER A 216 38.83 8.26 7.90
N LYS A 217 39.02 8.23 9.23
CA LYS A 217 38.51 9.21 10.20
C LYS A 217 36.99 9.41 10.13
N GLY A 218 36.24 8.36 9.80
CA GLY A 218 34.79 8.41 9.74
C GLY A 218 34.12 8.16 11.09
N ASP A 219 33.19 9.02 11.49
CA ASP A 219 32.37 8.83 12.70
C ASP A 219 31.16 7.93 12.41
N ILE A 220 30.96 6.89 13.21
CA ILE A 220 29.84 5.95 13.04
C ILE A 220 28.61 6.49 13.78
N ILE A 221 27.50 6.72 13.06
CA ILE A 221 26.25 7.24 13.62
C ILE A 221 25.32 6.10 14.05
N SER A 222 25.19 5.05 13.23
CA SER A 222 24.33 3.91 13.55
C SER A 222 24.83 2.62 12.89
N LYS A 223 24.74 1.50 13.61
CA LYS A 223 25.13 0.16 13.15
C LYS A 223 23.94 -0.79 13.31
N ASP A 224 23.38 -1.23 12.19
CA ASP A 224 22.29 -2.22 12.13
C ASP A 224 22.85 -3.54 11.60
N LEU A 225 22.94 -4.56 12.46
CA LEU A 225 23.38 -5.90 12.09
C LEU A 225 22.22 -6.69 11.47
N LYS A 226 22.41 -7.22 10.27
CA LYS A 226 21.46 -8.08 9.54
C LYS A 226 22.01 -9.51 9.43
N LYS A 227 21.11 -10.51 9.39
CA LYS A 227 21.41 -11.95 9.23
C LYS A 227 22.61 -12.48 10.04
N LYS A 228 22.43 -12.72 11.34
CA LYS A 228 23.41 -13.40 12.21
C LYS A 228 24.86 -12.86 12.11
N GLY A 229 25.03 -11.53 11.99
CA GLY A 229 26.35 -10.88 12.00
C GLY A 229 27.19 -11.00 10.72
N LYS A 230 26.64 -11.54 9.63
CA LYS A 230 27.34 -11.65 8.33
C LYS A 230 27.09 -10.48 7.37
N GLU A 231 26.02 -9.73 7.63
CA GLU A 231 25.64 -8.57 6.84
C GLU A 231 25.41 -7.40 7.82
N ALA A 232 25.86 -6.20 7.48
CA ALA A 232 25.66 -5.03 8.34
C ALA A 232 25.39 -3.79 7.51
N ASP A 233 24.44 -2.99 7.98
CA ASP A 233 24.17 -1.68 7.45
C ASP A 233 24.72 -0.67 8.45
N ILE A 234 25.68 0.13 8.03
CA ILE A 234 26.35 1.13 8.88
C ILE A 234 26.07 2.50 8.26
N VAL A 235 25.62 3.47 9.06
CA VAL A 235 25.56 4.86 8.64
C VAL A 235 26.76 5.56 9.25
N ALA A 236 27.67 6.04 8.41
CA ALA A 236 28.89 6.71 8.83
C ALA A 236 29.01 8.11 8.23
N LEU A 237 29.63 9.00 8.98
CA LEU A 237 29.96 10.36 8.61
C LEU A 237 31.43 10.39 8.20
N ILE A 238 31.70 10.54 6.91
CA ILE A 238 33.07 10.56 6.38
C ILE A 238 33.48 12.03 6.15
N PRO A 239 34.56 12.52 6.78
CA PRO A 239 35.06 13.87 6.52
C PRO A 239 35.67 13.93 5.12
N SER A 240 35.14 14.79 4.26
CA SER A 240 35.68 15.09 2.94
C SER A 240 36.23 16.52 2.92
N GLN A 241 37.00 16.89 1.90
CA GLN A 241 37.53 18.25 1.72
C GLN A 241 36.43 19.32 1.65
N ILE A 242 35.20 18.91 1.33
CA ILE A 242 34.01 19.78 1.18
C ILE A 242 33.13 19.74 2.45
N GLY A 243 33.50 18.94 3.45
CA GLY A 243 32.75 18.75 4.69
C GLY A 243 32.34 17.31 4.94
N ASN A 244 31.54 17.12 6.00
CA ASN A 244 31.18 15.80 6.49
C ASN A 244 30.03 15.20 5.67
N LEU A 245 30.32 14.13 4.93
CA LEU A 245 29.36 13.43 4.08
C LEU A 245 28.82 12.19 4.80
N LYS A 246 27.50 12.09 4.91
CA LYS A 246 26.84 10.88 5.43
C LYS A 246 26.76 9.82 4.34
N TYR A 247 27.34 8.65 4.60
CA TYR A 247 27.31 7.49 3.72
C TYR A 247 26.53 6.34 4.36
N LEU A 248 25.78 5.61 3.54
CA LEU A 248 25.23 4.30 3.91
C LEU A 248 26.21 3.22 3.48
N ILE A 249 26.82 2.53 4.43
CA ILE A 249 27.80 1.49 4.19
C ILE A 249 27.13 0.14 4.35
N LEU A 250 27.03 -0.61 3.25
CA LEU A 250 26.40 -1.91 3.20
C LEU A 250 27.49 -2.98 3.13
N VAL A 251 27.63 -3.71 4.21
CA VAL A 251 28.64 -4.73 4.39
C VAL A 251 27.98 -6.08 4.12
N ARG A 252 28.39 -6.80 3.06
CA ARG A 252 27.81 -8.11 2.71
C ARG A 252 28.94 -9.14 2.48
N ASP A 253 28.96 -10.17 3.32
CA ASP A 253 29.86 -11.32 3.19
C ASP A 253 29.31 -12.34 2.18
N LYS A 254 29.60 -12.11 0.89
CA LYS A 254 29.18 -12.96 -0.23
C LYS A 254 30.38 -13.19 -1.15
N LYS A 255 30.60 -14.44 -1.59
CA LYS A 255 31.72 -14.81 -2.48
C LYS A 255 31.63 -14.19 -3.88
N THR A 256 30.40 -13.99 -4.36
CA THR A 256 30.12 -13.46 -5.69
C THR A 256 28.97 -12.46 -5.60
N ILE A 257 29.14 -11.29 -6.20
CA ILE A 257 28.13 -10.22 -6.21
C ILE A 257 27.41 -10.19 -7.55
N THR A 258 26.09 -10.26 -7.50
CA THR A 258 25.20 -10.17 -8.65
C THR A 258 24.59 -8.78 -8.76
N ASP A 259 24.03 -8.46 -9.93
CA ASP A 259 23.31 -7.21 -10.19
C ASP A 259 22.15 -6.96 -9.18
N ALA A 260 21.44 -8.04 -8.80
CA ALA A 260 20.40 -7.98 -7.78
C ALA A 260 20.91 -7.45 -6.42
N ASP A 261 22.15 -7.78 -6.02
CA ASP A 261 22.71 -7.30 -4.76
C ASP A 261 23.03 -5.79 -4.82
N LEU A 262 23.50 -5.30 -5.98
CA LEU A 262 23.79 -3.87 -6.19
C LEU A 262 22.52 -3.02 -6.32
N SER A 263 21.49 -3.53 -6.99
CA SER A 263 20.18 -2.86 -7.09
C SER A 263 19.47 -2.79 -5.73
N MET A 264 19.58 -3.83 -4.90
CA MET A 264 19.10 -3.77 -3.51
C MET A 264 19.87 -2.72 -2.69
N ALA A 265 21.19 -2.68 -2.84
CA ALA A 265 22.02 -1.68 -2.17
C ALA A 265 21.65 -0.25 -2.60
N TYR A 266 21.43 -0.04 -3.90
CA TYR A 266 20.96 1.22 -4.45
C TYR A 266 19.58 1.62 -3.90
N ALA A 267 18.63 0.68 -3.81
CA ALA A 267 17.32 0.94 -3.26
C ALA A 267 17.38 1.32 -1.77
N GLU A 268 18.20 0.63 -0.96
CA GLU A 268 18.41 0.96 0.45
C GLU A 268 19.04 2.37 0.61
N ALA A 269 19.98 2.73 -0.28
CA ALA A 269 20.62 4.04 -0.33
C ALA A 269 19.63 5.16 -0.71
N ALA A 270 18.84 4.93 -1.77
CA ALA A 270 17.83 5.85 -2.27
C ALA A 270 16.74 6.11 -1.23
N ASN A 271 16.29 5.08 -0.52
CA ASN A 271 15.31 5.20 0.56
C ASN A 271 15.81 6.09 1.70
N LYS A 272 17.10 6.00 2.04
CA LYS A 272 17.73 6.84 3.08
C LYS A 272 18.19 8.20 2.53
N LYS A 273 18.11 8.43 1.21
CA LYS A 273 18.64 9.62 0.51
C LYS A 273 20.13 9.85 0.77
N LEU A 274 20.91 8.77 0.88
CA LEU A 274 22.34 8.80 1.12
C LEU A 274 23.07 8.04 0.01
N PRO A 275 24.28 8.45 -0.41
CA PRO A 275 25.12 7.63 -1.27
C PRO A 275 25.51 6.34 -0.55
N ALA A 276 25.54 5.23 -1.28
CA ALA A 276 25.92 3.93 -0.73
C ALA A 276 27.37 3.57 -1.02
N LEU A 277 28.04 3.02 -0.01
CA LEU A 277 29.32 2.35 -0.13
C LEU A 277 29.12 0.86 0.18
N PHE A 278 29.23 0.02 -0.82
CA PHE A 278 29.08 -1.42 -0.67
C PHE A 278 30.44 -2.07 -0.41
N MET A 279 30.58 -2.77 0.71
CA MET A 279 31.82 -3.43 1.13
C MET A 279 31.67 -4.95 1.14
N THR A 280 32.65 -5.65 0.59
CA THR A 280 32.59 -7.10 0.40
C THR A 280 33.97 -7.75 0.29
N HIS A 281 34.06 -9.08 0.41
CA HIS A 281 35.25 -9.88 0.04
C HIS A 281 35.09 -10.57 -1.35
N GLY A 282 33.89 -10.57 -1.93
CA GLY A 282 33.57 -11.31 -3.14
C GLY A 282 34.07 -10.63 -4.43
N LYS A 283 34.12 -11.42 -5.52
CA LYS A 283 34.34 -10.89 -6.87
C LYS A 283 33.01 -10.44 -7.49
N LEU A 284 33.04 -9.35 -8.25
CA LEU A 284 31.88 -8.90 -9.01
C LEU A 284 31.73 -9.77 -10.27
N THR A 285 30.48 -10.02 -10.66
CA THR A 285 30.17 -10.62 -11.96
C THR A 285 30.23 -9.57 -13.07
N LYS A 286 30.47 -9.99 -14.32
CA LYS A 286 30.50 -9.07 -15.47
C LYS A 286 29.22 -8.22 -15.59
N GLY A 287 28.06 -8.79 -15.26
CA GLY A 287 26.79 -8.05 -15.21
C GLY A 287 26.73 -7.01 -14.09
N ALA A 288 27.26 -7.35 -12.90
CA ALA A 288 27.35 -6.40 -11.79
C ALA A 288 28.33 -5.25 -12.08
N GLU A 289 29.44 -5.52 -12.78
CA GLU A 289 30.38 -4.48 -13.22
C GLU A 289 29.74 -3.51 -14.22
N ALA A 290 28.99 -4.02 -15.20
CA ALA A 290 28.26 -3.19 -16.15
C ALA A 290 27.22 -2.30 -15.44
N TYR A 291 26.47 -2.87 -14.49
CA TYR A 291 25.50 -2.13 -13.70
C TYR A 291 26.17 -1.03 -12.85
N LEU A 292 27.32 -1.35 -12.23
CA LEU A 292 28.10 -0.39 -11.45
C LEU A 292 28.55 0.82 -12.27
N GLN A 293 28.89 0.64 -13.55
CA GLN A 293 29.23 1.79 -14.41
C GLN A 293 28.06 2.75 -14.58
N THR A 294 26.84 2.23 -14.70
CA THR A 294 25.62 3.04 -14.80
C THR A 294 25.31 3.80 -13.50
N ILE A 295 25.54 3.17 -12.33
CA ILE A 295 25.20 3.74 -11.01
C ILE A 295 26.39 4.33 -10.24
N SER A 296 27.54 4.48 -10.90
CA SER A 296 28.84 4.81 -10.29
C SER A 296 28.87 6.09 -9.44
N GLY A 297 27.97 7.04 -9.72
CA GLY A 297 27.83 8.27 -8.94
C GLY A 297 27.15 8.09 -7.58
N LEU A 298 26.32 7.06 -7.40
CA LEU A 298 25.46 6.86 -6.22
C LEU A 298 25.88 5.65 -5.39
N VAL A 299 26.46 4.62 -6.01
CA VAL A 299 26.95 3.43 -5.32
C VAL A 299 28.42 3.21 -5.66
N LYS A 300 29.29 3.22 -4.65
CA LYS A 300 30.69 2.80 -4.79
C LYS A 300 30.87 1.42 -4.16
N VAL A 301 31.63 0.54 -4.82
CA VAL A 301 31.97 -0.78 -4.26
C VAL A 301 33.43 -0.79 -3.85
N LYS A 302 33.72 -1.29 -2.64
CA LYS A 302 35.09 -1.50 -2.14
C LYS A 302 35.25 -2.95 -1.72
N ASN A 303 36.29 -3.60 -2.25
CA ASN A 303 36.68 -4.94 -1.81
C ASN A 303 37.62 -4.84 -0.59
N LEU A 304 37.36 -5.64 0.44
CA LEU A 304 38.06 -5.66 1.73
C LEU A 304 39.00 -6.87 1.88
N ASN A 305 39.48 -7.45 0.77
CA ASN A 305 40.46 -8.54 0.81
C ASN A 305 41.71 -8.17 1.63
#